data_AF-A0A2E2HKA7-F1
#
_entry.id   AF-A0A2E2HKA7-F1
#
_cell.length_a   1.000
_cell.length_b   1.000
_cell.length_c   1.000
_cell.angle_alpha   90.00
_cell.angle_beta   90.00
_cell.angle_gamma   90.00
#
_symmetry.space_group_name_H-M   'P 1'
#
loop_
_entity.id
_entity.type
_entity.pdbx_description
1 polymer ?
#
loop_
_entity_poly.entity_id
_entity_poly.type
_entity_poly.pdbx_seq_one_letter_code
_entity_poly.pdbx_strand_id
1 'polypeptide(L)'
;MRRLRQTWLTIDTDDVRHVPANQGHPSRSKPDSTLPTLSEQFKSGMKGFASWMDSHEYPVTLFVIADQCESEEFVHLMTEICTAYGERIGIGCHGLHHRSWSAWPEDRERFARDLSESISVLEQHFPNHFKRWFRAPAGYIASWMIPILIEHSIEVDSSINPSWLVNSKYGKGESWKTVLSTVQKSRLIERPWLTRLSLPTCGPAQHIMGLRWNAKAAWKKLGTPLSTDEMKLISDENVELNTIYWHILDHARNGGNWVPPIRGL
;
A
#
# COMPACT_ATOMS: atom_id res chain seq x y z
N MET A 1 -14.98 -27.46 8.80
CA MET A 1 -14.72 -26.03 9.07
C MET A 1 -14.02 -25.43 7.87
N ARG A 2 -14.54 -24.34 7.27
CA ARG A 2 -13.85 -23.65 6.17
C ARG A 2 -12.64 -22.92 6.76
N ARG A 3 -11.41 -23.31 6.40
CA ARG A 3 -10.18 -22.62 6.81
C ARG A 3 -10.30 -21.17 6.33
N LEU A 4 -10.09 -20.21 7.23
CA LEU A 4 -10.05 -18.79 6.86
C LEU A 4 -8.85 -18.57 5.93
N ARG A 5 -9.01 -17.69 4.93
CA ARG A 5 -7.90 -17.26 4.07
C ARG A 5 -6.84 -16.58 4.93
N GLN A 6 -5.56 -16.92 4.70
CA GLN A 6 -4.43 -16.25 5.36
C GLN A 6 -4.39 -14.77 4.97
N THR A 7 -3.73 -13.97 5.80
CA THR A 7 -3.74 -12.52 5.67
C THR A 7 -2.36 -11.98 5.31
N TRP A 8 -2.30 -11.16 4.26
CA TRP A 8 -1.14 -10.36 3.93
C TRP A 8 -1.29 -8.96 4.55
N LEU A 9 -0.33 -8.62 5.42
CA LEU A 9 -0.26 -7.34 6.12
C LEU A 9 0.56 -6.36 5.30
N THR A 10 -0.02 -5.22 4.96
CA THR A 10 0.65 -4.19 4.16
C THR A 10 0.42 -2.81 4.73
N ILE A 11 1.36 -1.88 4.53
CA ILE A 11 1.25 -0.52 5.01
C ILE A 11 1.75 0.44 3.94
N ASP A 12 1.05 1.55 3.74
CA ASP A 12 1.51 2.63 2.87
C ASP A 12 2.26 3.68 3.70
N THR A 13 3.41 4.14 3.22
CA THR A 13 4.25 5.13 3.94
C THR A 13 3.83 6.58 3.71
N ASP A 14 2.57 6.81 3.35
CA ASP A 14 1.99 8.14 3.17
C ASP A 14 2.29 9.05 4.37
N ASP A 15 3.14 10.05 4.18
CA ASP A 15 3.27 11.20 5.09
C ASP A 15 2.20 12.27 4.78
N VAL A 16 2.07 13.27 5.66
CA VAL A 16 1.14 14.40 5.56
C VAL A 16 1.24 15.12 4.22
N ARG A 17 2.43 15.23 3.61
CA ARG A 17 2.59 15.86 2.28
C ARG A 17 2.01 15.01 1.15
N HIS A 18 1.97 13.69 1.32
CA HIS A 18 1.55 12.75 0.29
C HIS A 18 0.04 12.56 0.22
N VAL A 19 -0.73 13.03 1.21
CA VAL A 19 -2.18 12.90 1.16
C VAL A 19 -2.74 13.60 -0.09
N PRO A 20 -3.81 13.08 -0.73
CA PRO A 20 -4.32 13.65 -1.99
C PRO A 20 -4.73 15.13 -1.93
N ALA A 21 -4.98 15.67 -0.74
CA ALA A 21 -5.28 17.09 -0.53
C ALA A 21 -4.04 17.99 -0.70
N ASN A 22 -2.83 17.45 -0.56
CA ASN A 22 -1.57 18.19 -0.67
C ASN A 22 -0.84 17.85 -1.98
N GLN A 23 -0.86 16.60 -2.41
CA GLN A 23 -0.08 16.16 -3.59
C GLN A 23 -0.80 15.10 -4.42
N GLY A 24 -0.46 15.04 -5.71
CA GLY A 24 -0.73 13.89 -6.59
C GLY A 24 -2.07 13.84 -7.32
N HIS A 25 -3.12 14.51 -6.86
CA HIS A 25 -4.47 14.47 -7.45
C HIS A 25 -4.86 15.79 -8.16
N PRO A 26 -5.34 15.75 -9.41
CA PRO A 26 -5.45 16.95 -10.26
C PRO A 26 -6.39 18.04 -9.73
N SER A 27 -7.49 17.65 -9.09
CA SER A 27 -8.52 18.58 -8.60
C SER A 27 -8.58 18.72 -7.08
N ARG A 28 -7.79 17.94 -6.34
CA ARG A 28 -7.85 17.90 -4.87
C ARG A 28 -6.59 18.48 -4.24
N SER A 29 -5.46 18.33 -4.91
CA SER A 29 -4.18 18.77 -4.37
C SER A 29 -4.08 20.30 -4.36
N LYS A 30 -3.74 20.82 -3.19
CA LYS A 30 -3.35 22.20 -2.95
C LYS A 30 -2.01 22.13 -2.22
N PRO A 31 -0.89 22.06 -2.96
CA PRO A 31 0.43 21.90 -2.36
C PRO A 31 0.68 22.96 -1.30
N ASP A 32 1.12 22.51 -0.14
CA ASP A 32 1.52 23.36 0.97
C ASP A 32 3.04 23.29 1.10
N SER A 33 3.71 24.35 0.63
CA SER A 33 5.18 24.46 0.67
C SER A 33 5.74 24.63 2.08
N THR A 34 4.90 24.78 3.10
CA THR A 34 5.32 24.87 4.51
C THR A 34 5.44 23.49 5.17
N LEU A 35 4.92 22.45 4.53
CA LEU A 35 5.04 21.09 5.05
C LEU A 35 6.50 20.63 5.01
N PRO A 36 6.97 19.97 6.08
CA PRO A 36 8.32 19.43 6.10
C PRO A 36 8.44 18.25 5.13
N THR A 37 9.67 17.94 4.72
CA THR A 37 9.98 16.73 3.94
C THR A 37 9.58 15.46 4.68
N LEU A 38 9.75 15.44 6.01
CA LEU A 38 9.32 14.36 6.90
C LEU A 38 8.63 14.96 8.13
N SER A 39 7.38 14.61 8.40
CA SER A 39 6.62 15.21 9.50
C SER A 39 6.89 14.53 10.85
N GLU A 40 6.74 15.29 11.93
CA GLU A 40 6.78 14.72 13.29
C GLU A 40 5.69 13.67 13.51
N GLN A 41 4.55 13.81 12.81
CA GLN A 41 3.50 12.80 12.84
C GLN A 41 3.97 11.48 12.21
N PHE A 42 4.70 11.54 11.09
CA PHE A 42 5.28 10.35 10.47
C PHE A 42 6.33 9.71 11.36
N LYS A 43 7.23 10.50 11.96
CA LYS A 43 8.24 10.00 12.91
C LYS A 43 7.58 9.30 14.10
N SER A 44 6.51 9.88 14.65
CA SER A 44 5.70 9.24 15.69
C SER A 44 5.03 7.96 15.19
N GLY A 45 4.58 7.93 13.93
CA GLY A 45 4.01 6.75 13.29
C GLY A 45 5.02 5.62 13.15
N MET A 46 6.25 5.93 12.72
CA MET A 46 7.35 4.95 12.62
C MET A 46 7.72 4.35 13.98
N LYS A 47 7.75 5.16 15.05
CA LYS A 47 7.94 4.67 16.42
C LYS A 47 6.82 3.73 16.85
N GLY A 48 5.57 4.11 16.63
CA GLY A 48 4.41 3.27 16.94
C GLY A 48 4.37 1.99 16.09
N PHE A 49 4.84 2.03 14.85
CA PHE A 49 5.00 0.87 13.99
C PHE A 49 6.07 -0.08 14.53
N ALA A 50 7.24 0.42 14.92
CA ALA A 50 8.29 -0.38 15.55
C ALA A 50 7.78 -1.09 16.83
N SER A 51 7.15 -0.34 17.74
CA SER A 51 6.58 -0.93 18.97
C SER A 51 5.50 -1.98 18.69
N TRP A 52 4.76 -1.85 17.59
CA TRP A 52 3.80 -2.87 17.17
C TRP A 52 4.50 -4.09 16.53
N MET A 53 5.55 -3.89 15.75
CA MET A 53 6.37 -5.00 15.23
C MET A 53 7.03 -5.80 16.36
N ASP A 54 7.40 -5.16 17.47
CA ASP A 54 7.92 -5.85 18.67
C ASP A 54 6.89 -6.76 19.36
N SER A 55 5.58 -6.58 19.10
CA SER A 55 4.52 -7.33 19.77
C SER A 55 4.15 -8.65 19.08
N HIS A 56 4.71 -8.95 17.92
CA HIS A 56 4.42 -10.16 17.15
C HIS A 56 5.61 -10.61 16.29
N GLU A 57 5.48 -11.72 15.56
CA GLU A 57 6.52 -12.26 14.67
C GLU A 57 6.16 -12.25 13.18
N TYR A 58 4.97 -11.77 12.82
CA TYR A 58 4.52 -11.79 11.44
C TYR A 58 5.23 -10.73 10.56
N PRO A 59 5.53 -11.04 9.30
CA PRO A 59 6.03 -10.11 8.31
C PRO A 59 5.00 -9.06 7.89
N VAL A 60 5.51 -7.89 7.48
CA VAL A 60 4.76 -6.78 6.90
C VAL A 60 5.44 -6.26 5.65
N THR A 61 4.64 -5.91 4.64
CA THR A 61 5.13 -5.20 3.44
C THR A 61 4.82 -3.72 3.52
N LEU A 62 5.86 -2.89 3.47
CA LEU A 62 5.76 -1.44 3.37
C LEU A 62 5.77 -1.04 1.89
N PHE A 63 4.72 -0.39 1.41
CA PHE A 63 4.71 0.24 0.09
C PHE A 63 5.25 1.66 0.24
N VAL A 64 6.44 1.89 -0.31
CA VAL A 64 7.22 3.11 -0.12
C VAL A 64 7.08 4.06 -1.30
N ILE A 65 6.80 5.33 -1.00
CA ILE A 65 6.83 6.42 -1.98
C ILE A 65 8.30 6.81 -2.17
N ALA A 66 8.84 6.65 -3.38
CA ALA A 66 10.28 6.70 -3.57
C ALA A 66 10.89 8.10 -3.30
N ASP A 67 10.13 9.19 -3.50
CA ASP A 67 10.60 10.54 -3.16
C ASP A 67 10.85 10.77 -1.66
N GLN A 68 10.37 9.88 -0.78
CA GLN A 68 10.72 9.93 0.64
C GLN A 68 12.20 9.62 0.87
N CYS A 69 12.85 8.89 -0.05
CA CYS A 69 14.27 8.58 0.03
C CYS A 69 15.18 9.80 -0.24
N GLU A 70 14.62 10.93 -0.69
CA GLU A 70 15.34 12.21 -0.73
C GLU A 70 15.69 12.72 0.70
N SER A 71 14.97 12.24 1.72
CA SER A 71 15.26 12.54 3.13
C SER A 71 16.20 11.50 3.72
N GLU A 72 17.42 11.93 4.07
CA GLU A 72 18.38 11.08 4.80
C GLU A 72 17.79 10.54 6.11
N GLU A 73 16.96 11.34 6.80
CA GLU A 73 16.28 10.93 8.02
C GLU A 73 15.28 9.79 7.76
N PHE A 74 14.52 9.85 6.66
CA PHE A 74 13.61 8.77 6.28
C PHE A 74 14.38 7.49 5.94
N VAL A 75 15.44 7.60 5.14
CA VAL A 75 16.29 6.44 4.78
C VAL A 75 16.85 5.81 6.04
N HIS A 76 17.38 6.61 6.97
CA HIS A 76 17.90 6.12 8.24
C HIS A 76 16.85 5.36 9.06
N LEU A 77 15.66 5.93 9.26
CA LEU A 77 14.56 5.28 9.98
C LEU A 77 14.14 3.95 9.32
N MET A 78 14.04 3.92 7.99
CA MET A 78 13.71 2.69 7.27
C MET A 78 14.82 1.64 7.36
N THR A 79 16.08 2.04 7.32
CA THR A 79 17.23 1.15 7.52
C THR A 79 17.25 0.56 8.93
N GLU A 80 16.91 1.33 9.96
CA GLU A 80 16.78 0.82 11.33
C GLU A 80 15.68 -0.24 11.43
N ILE A 81 14.49 0.03 10.86
CA ILE A 81 13.38 -0.94 10.78
C ILE A 81 13.80 -2.21 10.05
N CYS A 82 14.42 -2.08 8.88
CA CYS A 82 14.87 -3.23 8.08
C CYS A 82 15.92 -4.07 8.85
N THR A 83 16.84 -3.39 9.54
CA THR A 83 17.90 -4.03 10.33
C THR A 83 17.33 -4.76 11.56
N ALA A 84 16.39 -4.13 12.26
CA ALA A 84 15.80 -4.67 13.48
C ALA A 84 14.94 -5.92 13.21
N TYR A 85 14.16 -5.92 12.12
CA TYR A 85 13.15 -6.95 11.86
C TYR A 85 13.50 -7.89 10.70
N GLY A 86 14.58 -7.64 9.96
CA GLY A 86 15.12 -8.53 8.93
C GLY A 86 14.08 -8.96 7.90
N GLU A 87 13.97 -10.26 7.67
CA GLU A 87 13.04 -10.85 6.68
C GLU A 87 11.56 -10.59 6.97
N ARG A 88 11.21 -10.08 8.16
CA ARG A 88 9.85 -9.64 8.47
C ARG A 88 9.46 -8.35 7.77
N ILE A 89 10.40 -7.63 7.13
CA ILE A 89 10.11 -6.42 6.36
C ILE A 89 10.31 -6.68 4.88
N GLY A 90 9.24 -6.52 4.10
CA GLY A 90 9.31 -6.38 2.64
C GLY A 90 9.03 -4.94 2.22
N ILE A 91 9.66 -4.48 1.14
CA ILE A 91 9.43 -3.14 0.58
C ILE A 91 8.88 -3.27 -0.84
N GLY A 92 7.70 -2.72 -1.08
CA GLY A 92 7.11 -2.57 -2.41
C GLY A 92 7.14 -1.12 -2.88
N CYS A 93 6.93 -0.90 -4.17
CA CYS A 93 6.87 0.43 -4.78
C CYS A 93 5.47 1.05 -4.63
N HIS A 94 5.41 2.27 -4.09
CA HIS A 94 4.20 3.10 -4.03
C HIS A 94 4.26 4.31 -4.98
N GLY A 95 5.03 4.19 -6.05
CA GLY A 95 5.29 5.26 -7.02
C GLY A 95 6.30 6.30 -6.53
N LEU A 96 6.62 7.27 -7.40
CA LEU A 96 7.64 8.27 -7.13
C LEU A 96 7.13 9.41 -6.23
N HIS A 97 6.07 10.10 -6.68
CA HIS A 97 5.54 11.32 -6.03
C HIS A 97 4.08 11.18 -5.58
N HIS A 98 3.66 9.96 -5.23
CA HIS A 98 2.28 9.64 -4.84
C HIS A 98 1.20 10.20 -5.82
N ARG A 99 1.49 10.20 -7.13
CA ARG A 99 0.59 10.71 -8.18
C ARG A 99 -0.60 9.77 -8.37
N SER A 100 -1.82 10.30 -8.26
CA SER A 100 -3.07 9.57 -8.50
C SER A 100 -3.32 9.34 -9.99
N TRP A 101 -2.56 8.43 -10.62
CA TRP A 101 -2.43 8.29 -12.08
C TRP A 101 -3.74 8.27 -12.86
N SER A 102 -4.68 7.39 -12.50
CA SER A 102 -5.95 7.27 -13.22
C SER A 102 -6.90 8.46 -13.04
N ALA A 103 -6.61 9.41 -12.14
CA ALA A 103 -7.35 10.66 -12.04
C ALA A 103 -6.92 11.69 -13.11
N TRP A 104 -5.69 11.55 -13.63
CA TRP A 104 -5.16 12.37 -14.72
C TRP A 104 -5.51 11.77 -16.08
N PRO A 105 -5.38 12.53 -17.18
CA PRO A 105 -5.31 11.94 -18.51
C PRO A 105 -4.21 10.88 -18.59
N GLU A 106 -4.44 9.87 -19.43
CA GLU A 106 -3.46 8.80 -19.69
C GLU A 106 -2.12 9.41 -20.13
N ASP A 107 -1.04 9.02 -19.45
CA ASP A 107 0.31 9.48 -19.69
C ASP A 107 1.28 8.31 -19.44
N ARG A 108 1.35 7.42 -20.44
CA ARG A 108 2.13 6.17 -20.39
C ARG A 108 3.61 6.42 -20.19
N GLU A 109 4.16 7.37 -20.95
CA GLU A 109 5.59 7.64 -20.95
C GLU A 109 6.04 8.18 -19.60
N ARG A 110 5.29 9.12 -19.01
CA ARG A 110 5.62 9.62 -17.68
C ARG A 110 5.43 8.54 -16.62
N PHE A 111 4.37 7.73 -16.71
CA PHE A 111 4.18 6.63 -15.76
C PHE A 111 5.35 5.64 -15.81
N ALA A 112 5.79 5.25 -17.00
CA ALA A 112 6.95 4.36 -17.18
C ALA A 112 8.24 4.97 -16.61
N ARG A 113 8.51 6.26 -16.86
CA ARG A 113 9.68 6.96 -16.31
C ARG A 113 9.64 7.02 -14.78
N ASP A 114 8.54 7.51 -14.20
CA ASP A 114 8.37 7.65 -12.75
C ASP A 114 8.43 6.26 -12.07
N LEU A 115 7.88 5.22 -12.70
CA LEU A 115 7.97 3.84 -12.21
C LEU A 115 9.42 3.33 -12.24
N SER A 116 10.12 3.51 -13.36
CA SER A 116 11.53 3.12 -13.49
C SER A 116 12.41 3.77 -12.43
N GLU A 117 12.22 5.07 -12.22
CA GLU A 117 12.96 5.84 -11.22
C GLU A 117 12.64 5.36 -9.80
N SER A 118 11.37 5.20 -9.47
CA SER A 118 10.97 4.71 -8.14
C SER A 118 11.55 3.33 -7.81
N ILE A 119 11.57 2.42 -8.79
CA ILE A 119 12.20 1.10 -8.64
C ILE A 119 13.70 1.26 -8.38
N SER A 120 14.39 2.06 -9.20
CA SER A 120 15.84 2.26 -9.08
C SER A 120 16.22 2.82 -7.71
N VAL A 121 15.48 3.82 -7.22
CA VAL A 121 15.71 4.44 -5.91
C VAL A 121 15.52 3.41 -4.78
N LEU A 122 14.41 2.66 -4.80
CA LEU A 122 14.10 1.69 -3.76
C LEU A 122 15.06 0.49 -3.76
N GLU A 123 15.46 0.00 -4.93
CA GLU A 123 16.47 -1.05 -5.06
C GLU A 123 17.84 -0.59 -4.56
N GLN A 124 18.21 0.66 -4.83
CA GLN A 124 19.48 1.22 -4.37
C GLN A 124 19.53 1.35 -2.84
N HIS A 125 18.46 1.86 -2.22
CA HIS A 125 18.44 2.10 -0.77
C HIS A 125 18.14 0.83 0.05
N PHE A 126 17.33 -0.10 -0.48
CA PHE A 126 16.85 -1.26 0.27
C PHE A 126 16.96 -2.58 -0.51
N PRO A 127 18.14 -2.93 -1.07
CA PRO A 127 18.28 -4.03 -2.04
C PRO A 127 17.80 -5.40 -1.52
N ASN A 128 18.02 -5.67 -0.23
CA ASN A 128 17.66 -6.97 0.37
C ASN A 128 16.18 -7.09 0.75
N HIS A 129 15.48 -5.96 0.85
CA HIS A 129 14.07 -5.91 1.27
C HIS A 129 13.12 -5.61 0.12
N PHE A 130 13.64 -4.97 -0.94
CA PHE A 130 12.83 -4.60 -2.09
C PHE A 130 12.25 -5.83 -2.81
N LYS A 131 10.97 -5.73 -3.13
CA LYS A 131 10.20 -6.68 -3.92
C LYS A 131 9.65 -5.93 -5.12
N ARG A 132 9.61 -6.60 -6.27
CA ARG A 132 9.00 -6.10 -7.51
C ARG A 132 7.47 -6.13 -7.40
N TRP A 133 6.94 -5.51 -6.36
CA TRP A 133 5.54 -5.40 -6.03
C TRP A 133 5.14 -3.93 -6.07
N PHE A 134 3.94 -3.65 -6.55
CA PHE A 134 3.46 -2.29 -6.77
C PHE A 134 2.13 -2.06 -6.04
N ARG A 135 1.92 -0.81 -5.63
CA ARG A 135 0.63 -0.28 -5.22
C ARG A 135 0.47 1.12 -5.78
N ALA A 136 -0.61 1.36 -6.50
CA ALA A 136 -0.92 2.65 -7.06
C ALA A 136 -1.21 3.66 -5.93
N PRO A 137 -0.60 4.86 -5.97
CA PRO A 137 -0.91 5.96 -5.06
C PRO A 137 -2.40 6.18 -4.86
N ALA A 138 -2.84 6.19 -3.60
CA ALA A 138 -4.25 6.31 -3.22
C ALA A 138 -5.22 5.34 -3.92
N GLY A 139 -4.73 4.23 -4.50
CA GLY A 139 -5.52 3.24 -5.26
C GLY A 139 -5.99 3.71 -6.64
N TYR A 140 -5.33 4.69 -7.25
CA TYR A 140 -5.68 5.21 -8.59
C TYR A 140 -4.94 4.45 -9.70
N ILE A 141 -5.52 3.32 -10.13
CA ILE A 141 -4.98 2.40 -11.15
C ILE A 141 -5.93 2.31 -12.35
N ALA A 142 -5.43 2.22 -13.58
CA ALA A 142 -6.26 2.07 -14.79
C ALA A 142 -5.71 0.94 -15.69
N SER A 143 -6.54 0.42 -16.61
CA SER A 143 -6.15 -0.72 -17.45
C SER A 143 -4.91 -0.44 -18.30
N TRP A 144 -4.70 0.81 -18.74
CA TRP A 144 -3.52 1.20 -19.52
C TRP A 144 -2.20 1.09 -18.75
N MET A 145 -2.24 1.08 -17.41
CA MET A 145 -1.05 0.98 -16.55
C MET A 145 -0.50 -0.45 -16.47
N ILE A 146 -1.36 -1.47 -16.66
CA ILE A 146 -1.01 -2.88 -16.46
C ILE A 146 0.15 -3.35 -17.37
N PRO A 147 0.16 -3.06 -18.69
CA PRO A 147 1.30 -3.42 -19.54
C PRO A 147 2.62 -2.78 -19.09
N ILE A 148 2.58 -1.55 -18.59
CA ILE A 148 3.79 -0.83 -18.14
C ILE A 148 4.34 -1.44 -16.85
N LEU A 149 3.47 -1.80 -15.90
CA LEU A 149 3.89 -2.55 -14.70
C LEU A 149 4.64 -3.83 -15.10
N ILE A 150 4.11 -4.56 -16.07
CA ILE A 150 4.69 -5.79 -16.60
C ILE A 150 6.03 -5.53 -17.30
N GLU A 151 6.14 -4.49 -18.13
CA GLU A 151 7.38 -4.09 -18.80
C GLU A 151 8.49 -3.74 -17.80
N HIS A 152 8.13 -3.19 -16.64
CA HIS A 152 9.05 -2.91 -15.53
C HIS A 152 9.25 -4.09 -14.55
N SER A 153 8.86 -5.30 -14.96
CA SER A 153 9.02 -6.54 -14.21
C SER A 153 8.33 -6.55 -12.85
N ILE A 154 7.27 -5.76 -12.67
CA ILE A 154 6.39 -5.91 -11.51
C ILE A 154 5.68 -7.27 -11.60
N GLU A 155 5.75 -8.01 -10.51
CA GLU A 155 5.16 -9.34 -10.36
C GLU A 155 3.77 -9.27 -9.71
N VAL A 156 3.64 -8.43 -8.69
CA VAL A 156 2.41 -8.32 -7.88
C VAL A 156 1.93 -6.87 -7.87
N ASP A 157 0.66 -6.66 -8.16
CA ASP A 157 -0.05 -5.42 -7.89
C ASP A 157 -1.02 -5.60 -6.72
N SER A 158 -1.18 -4.54 -5.92
CA SER A 158 -2.16 -4.47 -4.84
C SER A 158 -2.83 -3.11 -4.83
N SER A 159 -3.51 -2.81 -5.93
CA SER A 159 -4.17 -1.52 -6.16
C SER A 159 -5.69 -1.63 -6.26
N ILE A 160 -6.22 -2.83 -6.53
CA ILE A 160 -7.64 -3.00 -6.76
C ILE A 160 -8.39 -3.13 -5.44
N ASN A 161 -9.36 -2.25 -5.23
CA ASN A 161 -10.42 -2.35 -4.25
C ASN A 161 -11.73 -2.77 -4.93
N PRO A 162 -12.21 -4.01 -4.72
CA PRO A 162 -13.48 -4.51 -5.25
C PRO A 162 -14.74 -3.90 -4.61
N SER A 163 -14.78 -2.57 -4.50
CA SER A 163 -15.93 -1.81 -4.00
C SER A 163 -16.40 -0.83 -5.07
N TRP A 164 -17.71 -0.79 -5.29
CA TRP A 164 -18.34 0.16 -6.21
C TRP A 164 -18.17 1.62 -5.75
N LEU A 165 -17.99 1.86 -4.45
CA LEU A 165 -17.81 3.21 -3.89
C LEU A 165 -16.54 3.92 -4.38
N VAL A 166 -15.56 3.15 -4.86
CA VAL A 166 -14.26 3.69 -5.29
C VAL A 166 -14.03 3.50 -6.78
N ASN A 167 -15.10 3.25 -7.56
CA ASN A 167 -14.99 3.12 -9.02
C ASN A 167 -14.39 4.38 -9.70
N SER A 168 -14.55 5.56 -9.10
CA SER A 168 -13.92 6.79 -9.58
C SER A 168 -12.38 6.76 -9.59
N LYS A 169 -11.76 5.78 -8.92
CA LYS A 169 -10.31 5.59 -8.90
C LYS A 169 -9.76 4.76 -10.07
N TYR A 170 -10.60 4.28 -11.00
CA TYR A 170 -10.13 3.41 -12.08
C TYR A 170 -9.91 4.08 -13.43
N GLY A 171 -10.13 5.40 -13.50
CA GLY A 171 -10.11 6.15 -14.76
C GLY A 171 -11.51 6.32 -15.36
N LYS A 172 -11.64 7.28 -16.28
CA LYS A 172 -12.93 7.63 -16.89
C LYS A 172 -13.45 6.46 -17.73
N GLY A 173 -14.65 5.98 -17.43
CA GLY A 173 -15.28 4.87 -18.15
C GLY A 173 -14.81 3.48 -17.70
N GLU A 174 -13.94 3.41 -16.70
CA GLU A 174 -13.45 2.16 -16.13
C GLU A 174 -14.06 1.87 -14.75
N SER A 175 -13.80 0.67 -14.25
CA SER A 175 -14.19 0.21 -12.92
C SER A 175 -13.16 -0.80 -12.41
N TRP A 176 -13.25 -1.17 -11.14
CA TRP A 176 -12.39 -2.23 -10.58
C TRP A 176 -12.51 -3.54 -11.37
N LYS A 177 -13.69 -3.84 -11.94
CA LYS A 177 -13.92 -5.05 -12.76
C LYS A 177 -13.18 -4.99 -14.08
N THR A 178 -13.12 -3.81 -14.70
CA THR A 178 -12.44 -3.60 -15.97
C THR A 178 -10.94 -3.81 -15.80
N VAL A 179 -10.35 -3.15 -14.80
CA VAL A 179 -8.92 -3.30 -14.49
C VAL A 179 -8.60 -4.73 -14.07
N LEU A 180 -9.41 -5.35 -13.21
CA LEU A 180 -9.22 -6.75 -12.82
C LEU A 180 -9.27 -7.69 -14.03
N SER A 181 -10.20 -7.49 -14.97
CA SER A 181 -10.26 -8.28 -16.21
C SER A 181 -9.02 -8.10 -17.08
N THR A 182 -8.44 -6.90 -17.10
CA THR A 182 -7.16 -6.63 -17.78
C THR A 182 -6.02 -7.40 -17.11
N VAL A 183 -5.94 -7.36 -15.77
CA VAL A 183 -4.92 -8.11 -15.02
C VAL A 183 -5.05 -9.62 -15.22
N GLN A 184 -6.27 -10.17 -15.18
CA GLN A 184 -6.55 -11.60 -15.39
C GLN A 184 -6.16 -12.11 -16.80
N LYS A 185 -5.98 -11.23 -17.77
CA LYS A 185 -5.52 -11.57 -19.14
C LYS A 185 -4.01 -11.38 -19.31
N SER A 186 -3.31 -11.08 -18.22
CA SER A 186 -1.89 -10.75 -18.20
C SER A 186 -1.14 -11.70 -17.26
N ARG A 187 0.19 -11.52 -17.14
CA ARG A 187 1.03 -12.25 -16.19
C ARG A 187 1.17 -11.57 -14.81
N LEU A 188 0.54 -10.41 -14.62
CA LEU A 188 0.59 -9.67 -13.36
C LEU A 188 -0.35 -10.33 -12.35
N ILE A 189 0.12 -10.53 -11.12
CA ILE A 189 -0.71 -11.09 -10.04
C ILE A 189 -1.36 -9.94 -9.27
N GLU A 190 -2.68 -9.88 -9.25
CA GLU A 190 -3.40 -8.91 -8.41
C GLU A 190 -3.72 -9.49 -7.04
N ARG A 191 -3.48 -8.69 -6.01
CA ARG A 191 -3.85 -8.93 -4.61
C ARG A 191 -4.86 -7.87 -4.17
N PRO A 192 -6.15 -8.07 -4.50
CA PRO A 192 -7.16 -7.06 -4.28
C PRO A 192 -7.43 -6.87 -2.78
N TRP A 193 -7.69 -5.64 -2.38
CA TRP A 193 -7.95 -5.30 -0.99
C TRP A 193 -9.24 -5.93 -0.49
N LEU A 194 -9.22 -6.33 0.78
CA LEU A 194 -10.38 -6.89 1.44
C LEU A 194 -11.55 -5.89 1.42
N THR A 195 -12.70 -6.39 0.97
CA THR A 195 -13.99 -5.71 1.08
C THR A 195 -14.97 -6.55 1.89
N ARG A 196 -15.98 -5.91 2.45
CA ARG A 196 -17.10 -6.59 3.11
C ARG A 196 -18.38 -5.89 2.73
N LEU A 197 -19.37 -6.67 2.28
CA LEU A 197 -20.64 -6.16 1.73
C LEU A 197 -20.40 -5.16 0.57
N SER A 198 -19.40 -5.43 -0.26
CA SER A 198 -18.98 -4.55 -1.36
C SER A 198 -18.52 -3.15 -0.93
N LEU A 199 -18.20 -2.95 0.36
CA LEU A 199 -17.67 -1.71 0.92
C LEU A 199 -16.18 -1.85 1.27
N PRO A 200 -15.39 -0.76 1.18
CA PRO A 200 -13.98 -0.78 1.56
C PRO A 200 -13.82 -1.13 3.04
N THR A 201 -12.73 -1.85 3.36
CA THR A 201 -12.38 -2.18 4.75
C THR A 201 -10.95 -1.77 5.13
N CYS A 202 -10.18 -1.22 4.20
CA CYS A 202 -8.77 -0.89 4.39
C CYS A 202 -8.54 0.64 4.36
N GLY A 203 -7.38 1.07 4.84
CA GLY A 203 -6.96 2.48 4.86
C GLY A 203 -8.01 3.38 5.53
N PRO A 204 -8.47 4.47 4.87
CA PRO A 204 -9.38 5.45 5.49
C PRO A 204 -10.71 4.85 6.00
N ALA A 205 -11.15 3.71 5.45
CA ALA A 205 -12.39 3.06 5.87
C ALA A 205 -12.38 2.63 7.35
N GLN A 206 -11.20 2.43 7.95
CA GLN A 206 -11.06 2.12 9.38
C GLN A 206 -11.45 3.30 10.29
N HIS A 207 -11.49 4.53 9.75
CA HIS A 207 -11.66 5.75 10.52
C HIS A 207 -12.94 6.53 10.14
N ILE A 208 -13.45 6.35 8.92
CA ILE A 208 -14.67 7.03 8.45
C ILE A 208 -15.91 6.49 9.18
N MET A 209 -16.76 7.38 9.70
CA MET A 209 -18.02 7.02 10.35
C MET A 209 -18.91 6.20 9.39
N GLY A 210 -19.57 5.17 9.92
CA GLY A 210 -20.33 4.21 9.12
C GLY A 210 -19.45 3.08 8.56
N LEU A 211 -18.42 3.42 7.76
CA LEU A 211 -17.50 2.42 7.20
C LEU A 211 -16.67 1.70 8.27
N ARG A 212 -16.25 2.41 9.33
CA ARG A 212 -15.41 1.87 10.41
C ARG A 212 -15.99 0.62 11.06
N TRP A 213 -17.31 0.55 11.20
CA TRP A 213 -17.97 -0.59 11.84
C TRP A 213 -17.92 -1.82 10.94
N ASN A 214 -18.16 -1.63 9.64
CA ASN A 214 -17.99 -2.67 8.63
C ASN A 214 -16.55 -3.15 8.54
N ALA A 215 -15.60 -2.20 8.55
CA ALA A 215 -14.17 -2.46 8.44
C ALA A 215 -13.64 -3.25 9.64
N LYS A 216 -13.96 -2.82 10.88
CA LYS A 216 -13.64 -3.57 12.11
C LYS A 216 -14.27 -4.96 12.14
N ALA A 217 -15.52 -5.09 11.69
CA ALA A 217 -16.18 -6.40 11.62
C ALA A 217 -15.54 -7.35 10.60
N ALA A 218 -15.00 -6.82 9.50
CA ALA A 218 -14.21 -7.60 8.55
C ALA A 218 -12.88 -8.03 9.15
N TRP A 219 -12.15 -7.12 9.80
CA TRP A 219 -10.81 -7.38 10.33
C TRP A 219 -10.82 -8.36 11.50
N LYS A 220 -11.88 -8.37 12.33
CA LYS A 220 -12.08 -9.39 13.39
C LYS A 220 -12.20 -10.83 12.87
N LYS A 221 -12.45 -11.02 11.58
CA LYS A 221 -12.63 -12.33 10.92
C LYS A 221 -11.48 -12.70 9.99
N LEU A 222 -10.38 -11.95 10.02
CA LEU A 222 -9.17 -12.29 9.27
C LEU A 222 -8.63 -13.65 9.72
N GLY A 223 -8.11 -14.41 8.76
CA GLY A 223 -7.28 -15.57 9.09
C GLY A 223 -5.92 -15.14 9.61
N THR A 224 -5.15 -16.10 10.10
CA THR A 224 -3.77 -15.86 10.58
C THR A 224 -2.95 -15.13 9.51
N PRO A 225 -2.14 -14.13 9.89
CA PRO A 225 -1.20 -13.53 8.96
C PRO A 225 -0.22 -14.58 8.39
N LEU A 226 0.28 -14.33 7.19
CA LEU A 226 1.37 -15.12 6.61
C LEU A 226 2.59 -15.07 7.52
N SER A 227 3.29 -16.18 7.70
CA SER A 227 4.64 -16.19 8.28
C SER A 227 5.69 -15.77 7.23
N THR A 228 6.93 -15.55 7.66
CA THR A 228 8.05 -15.21 6.76
C THR A 228 8.23 -16.22 5.62
N ASP A 229 8.19 -17.53 5.92
CA ASP A 229 8.31 -18.60 4.92
C ASP A 229 7.13 -18.67 3.94
N GLU A 230 5.98 -18.11 4.34
CA GLU A 230 4.75 -18.07 3.56
C GLU A 230 4.64 -16.81 2.69
N MET A 231 5.55 -15.83 2.83
CA MET A 231 5.52 -14.60 2.02
C MET A 231 5.61 -14.89 0.51
N LYS A 232 6.25 -15.99 0.11
CA LYS A 232 6.28 -16.46 -1.29
C LYS A 232 4.89 -16.75 -1.88
N LEU A 233 3.89 -17.03 -1.04
CA LEU A 233 2.52 -17.27 -1.48
C LEU A 233 1.87 -16.02 -2.08
N ILE A 234 2.39 -14.83 -1.80
CA ILE A 234 1.90 -13.57 -2.37
C ILE A 234 2.09 -13.57 -3.90
N SER A 235 3.11 -14.26 -4.40
CA SER A 235 3.39 -14.42 -5.83
C SER A 235 2.80 -15.71 -6.44
N ASP A 236 1.95 -16.45 -5.71
CA ASP A 236 1.25 -17.62 -6.26
C ASP A 236 -0.22 -17.29 -6.60
N GLU A 237 -0.51 -17.17 -7.90
CA GLU A 237 -1.86 -16.85 -8.40
C GLU A 237 -2.95 -17.84 -7.94
N ASN A 238 -2.59 -19.07 -7.57
CA ASN A 238 -3.54 -20.11 -7.16
C ASN A 238 -3.93 -20.03 -5.69
N VAL A 239 -3.26 -19.17 -4.90
CA VAL A 239 -3.53 -19.00 -3.47
C VAL A 239 -4.42 -17.80 -3.25
N GLU A 240 -5.53 -18.00 -2.55
CA GLU A 240 -6.40 -16.91 -2.13
C GLU A 240 -5.97 -16.33 -0.78
N LEU A 241 -5.64 -15.03 -0.75
CA LEU A 241 -5.26 -14.29 0.45
C LEU A 241 -6.29 -13.21 0.78
N ASN A 242 -6.36 -12.83 2.06
CA ASN A 242 -6.91 -11.54 2.44
C ASN A 242 -5.79 -10.51 2.38
N THR A 243 -5.93 -9.48 1.55
CA THR A 243 -4.99 -8.35 1.53
C THR A 243 -5.59 -7.19 2.30
N ILE A 244 -4.88 -6.72 3.33
CA ILE A 244 -5.29 -5.53 4.08
C ILE A 244 -4.18 -4.49 4.07
N TYR A 245 -4.58 -3.22 4.15
CA TYR A 245 -3.64 -2.12 4.36
C TYR A 245 -4.16 -1.05 5.31
N TRP A 246 -3.21 -0.31 5.89
CA TRP A 246 -3.38 0.94 6.60
C TRP A 246 -2.13 1.81 6.34
N HIS A 247 -2.01 2.99 6.95
CA HIS A 247 -0.88 3.90 6.71
C HIS A 247 0.02 4.00 7.94
N ILE A 248 1.29 4.36 7.75
CA ILE A 248 2.21 4.65 8.86
C ILE A 248 1.64 5.72 9.80
N LEU A 249 0.99 6.76 9.27
CA LEU A 249 0.35 7.80 10.08
C LEU A 249 -0.76 7.27 10.98
N ASP A 250 -1.33 6.10 10.69
CA ASP A 250 -2.35 5.50 11.53
C ASP A 250 -1.76 5.10 12.89
N HIS A 251 -0.49 4.67 12.95
CA HIS A 251 0.23 4.37 14.21
C HIS A 251 0.48 5.62 15.07
N ALA A 252 0.53 6.82 14.49
CA ALA A 252 0.67 8.06 15.25
C ALA A 252 -0.60 8.46 16.01
N ARG A 253 -1.75 7.83 15.71
CA ARG A 253 -3.01 8.16 16.39
C ARG A 253 -3.00 7.75 17.85
N ASN A 254 -3.87 8.40 18.63
CA ASN A 254 -3.99 8.20 20.08
C ASN A 254 -2.64 8.37 20.80
N GLY A 255 -1.84 9.34 20.36
CA GLY A 255 -0.51 9.60 20.92
C GLY A 255 0.50 8.48 20.67
N GLY A 256 0.45 7.82 19.51
CA GLY A 256 1.35 6.72 19.16
C GLY A 256 0.88 5.33 19.60
N ASN A 257 -0.32 5.22 20.18
CA ASN A 257 -0.81 3.96 20.78
C ASN A 257 -1.85 3.24 19.92
N TRP A 258 -2.13 3.72 18.71
CA TRP A 258 -3.06 3.02 17.82
C TRP A 258 -2.39 1.79 17.22
N VAL A 259 -3.07 0.66 17.30
CA VAL A 259 -2.68 -0.61 16.67
C VAL A 259 -3.79 -1.11 15.75
N PRO A 260 -3.45 -1.82 14.66
CA PRO A 260 -4.45 -2.39 13.77
C PRO A 260 -5.31 -3.43 14.52
N PRO A 261 -6.66 -3.40 14.39
CA PRO A 261 -7.56 -4.28 15.15
C PRO A 261 -7.62 -5.70 14.57
N ILE A 262 -6.46 -6.36 14.50
CA ILE A 262 -6.28 -7.72 13.98
C ILE A 262 -6.27 -8.67 15.18
N ARG A 263 -7.05 -9.75 15.11
CA ARG A 263 -7.15 -10.67 16.24
C ARG A 263 -5.86 -11.50 16.37
N GLY A 264 -5.27 -11.49 17.56
CA GLY A 264 -4.06 -12.27 17.86
C GLY A 264 -2.75 -11.54 17.56
N LEU A 265 -2.83 -10.23 17.30
CA LEU A 265 -1.70 -9.28 17.25
C LEU A 265 -1.93 -8.18 18.29
#